data_AF-A0A9E2VKL2-F1
#
_entry.id   AF-A0A9E2VKL2-F1
#
_cell.length_a   1.000
_cell.length_b   1.000
_cell.length_c   1.000
_cell.angle_alpha   90.00
_cell.angle_beta   90.00
_cell.angle_gamma   90.00
#
_symmetry.space_group_name_H-M   'P 1'
#
loop_
_entity.id
_entity.type
_entity.pdbx_description
1 polymer ?
#
loop_
_entity_poly.entity_id
_entity_poly.type
_entity_poly.pdbx_seq_one_letter_code
_entity_poly.pdbx_strand_id
1 'polypeptide(L)'
;MNSYYFNRWLDLSCRGARLAGRWGGLLGLLASLQAALAADFTILSPGYYYSINGQSPNPTLTLVRGRTYTLAISTSAIHPFEILGGGTNVINNNISSGTITFNVPTNAANYSYICSIHGFGAKILTVPPPPPPTVQILNLSMGTNLVLTSTGTNTWGVFPEYSTNLSSTNWFALTVQTNQYANGTNETFCGRPIGNPLYIRIRAQQN
;
A
#
# COMPACT_ATOMS: atom_id res chain seq x y z
N MET A 1 -6.48 -15.78 19.88
CA MET A 1 -7.34 -16.23 18.77
C MET A 1 -7.78 -14.98 18.01
N ASN A 2 -7.13 -14.71 16.87
CA ASN A 2 -7.38 -13.53 16.05
C ASN A 2 -8.57 -13.78 15.14
N SER A 3 -9.62 -12.96 15.24
CA SER A 3 -10.68 -12.88 14.22
C SER A 3 -10.68 -11.47 13.66
N TYR A 4 -10.20 -11.35 12.42
CA TYR A 4 -10.35 -10.15 11.60
C TYR A 4 -11.76 -10.18 10.99
N TYR A 5 -12.64 -9.29 11.41
CA TYR A 5 -13.90 -9.02 10.72
C TYR A 5 -13.76 -7.74 9.91
N PHE A 6 -13.80 -7.90 8.59
CA PHE A 6 -13.74 -6.86 7.59
C PHE A 6 -15.18 -6.42 7.29
N ASN A 7 -15.62 -5.26 7.79
CA ASN A 7 -16.88 -4.66 7.36
C ASN A 7 -16.59 -3.37 6.59
N ARG A 8 -16.71 -3.49 5.27
CA ARG A 8 -16.60 -2.43 4.28
C ARG A 8 -17.91 -1.65 4.26
N TRP A 9 -17.93 -0.46 4.85
CA TRP A 9 -19.01 0.49 4.65
C TRP A 9 -18.74 1.24 3.33
N LEU A 10 -19.63 1.04 2.36
CA LEU A 10 -19.72 1.86 1.16
C LEU A 10 -20.54 3.11 1.52
N ASP A 11 -19.87 4.24 1.63
CA ASP A 11 -20.51 5.56 1.53
C ASP A 11 -20.73 5.89 0.06
N LEU A 12 -21.99 6.06 -0.34
CA LEU A 12 -22.38 6.76 -1.57
C LEU A 12 -23.50 7.73 -1.23
N SER A 13 -23.13 8.99 -1.07
CA SER A 13 -24.07 10.10 -0.98
C SER A 13 -24.59 10.48 -2.37
N CYS A 14 -25.91 10.36 -2.53
CA CYS A 14 -26.83 11.35 -3.10
C CYS A 14 -26.25 12.41 -4.07
N ARG A 15 -26.52 12.26 -5.38
CA ARG A 15 -27.02 13.35 -6.26
C ARG A 15 -27.90 12.76 -7.36
N GLY A 16 -29.16 13.20 -7.39
CA GLY A 16 -30.10 12.91 -8.47
C GLY A 16 -29.93 13.88 -9.63
N ALA A 17 -30.09 13.37 -10.85
CA ALA A 17 -30.57 14.12 -11.99
C ALA A 17 -31.23 13.13 -12.96
N ARG A 18 -32.57 13.18 -13.04
CA ARG A 18 -33.33 12.64 -14.17
C ARG A 18 -33.43 13.74 -15.20
N LEU A 19 -33.08 13.48 -16.46
CA LEU A 19 -33.86 13.91 -17.63
C LEU A 19 -33.52 12.96 -18.80
N ALA A 20 -34.59 12.47 -19.42
CA ALA A 20 -34.58 11.57 -20.56
C ALA A 20 -34.40 12.35 -21.87
N GLY A 21 -33.66 11.77 -22.82
CA GLY A 21 -33.58 12.24 -24.20
C GLY A 21 -32.92 11.17 -25.07
N ARG A 22 -33.73 10.51 -25.91
CA ARG A 22 -33.27 9.61 -26.98
C ARG A 22 -32.35 10.34 -27.96
N TRP A 23 -31.51 9.59 -28.69
CA TRP A 23 -31.16 9.70 -30.12
C TRP A 23 -29.68 9.33 -30.37
N GLY A 24 -29.47 8.45 -31.35
CA GLY A 24 -28.29 8.43 -32.22
C GLY A 24 -27.03 7.76 -31.67
N GLY A 25 -26.68 6.61 -32.25
CA GLY A 25 -25.50 5.85 -31.88
C GLY A 25 -24.18 6.59 -32.12
N LEU A 26 -23.23 6.31 -31.24
CA LEU A 26 -21.80 6.27 -31.55
C LEU A 26 -21.18 5.36 -30.50
N LEU A 27 -20.83 4.13 -30.88
CA LEU A 27 -19.97 3.26 -30.07
C LEU A 27 -18.56 3.88 -30.10
N GLY A 28 -18.33 4.89 -29.27
CA GLY A 28 -17.02 5.46 -29.03
C GLY A 28 -16.20 4.50 -28.19
N LEU A 29 -15.23 3.86 -28.83
CA LEU A 29 -14.21 3.02 -28.21
C LEU A 29 -13.49 3.84 -27.11
N LEU A 30 -13.87 3.63 -25.85
CA LEU A 30 -13.15 4.15 -24.69
C LEU A 30 -11.80 3.43 -24.61
N ALA A 31 -10.78 4.00 -25.24
CA ALA A 31 -9.41 3.60 -25.02
C ALA A 31 -9.06 3.92 -23.57
N SER A 32 -9.06 2.88 -22.72
CA SER A 32 -8.48 2.94 -21.40
C SER A 32 -6.98 3.20 -21.55
N LEU A 33 -6.54 4.45 -21.36
CA LEU A 33 -5.15 4.74 -21.02
C LEU A 33 -4.90 4.11 -19.64
N GLN A 34 -4.54 2.83 -19.61
CA GLN A 34 -3.81 2.30 -18.48
C GLN A 34 -2.45 2.99 -18.47
N ALA A 35 -2.26 3.90 -17.52
CA ALA A 35 -0.94 4.35 -17.17
C ALA A 35 -0.12 3.11 -16.82
N ALA A 36 0.74 2.67 -17.75
CA ALA A 36 1.71 1.63 -17.46
C ALA A 36 2.64 2.22 -16.40
N LEU A 37 2.51 1.75 -15.16
CA LEU A 37 3.51 2.06 -14.16
C LEU A 37 4.85 1.52 -14.66
N ALA A 38 5.87 2.37 -14.64
CA ALA A 38 7.23 1.93 -14.91
C ALA A 38 7.58 0.80 -13.93
N ALA A 39 8.28 -0.23 -14.41
CA ALA A 39 8.72 -1.32 -13.55
C ALA A 39 9.63 -0.77 -12.44
N ASP A 40 9.62 -1.41 -11.27
CA ASP A 40 10.45 -1.02 -10.12
C ASP A 40 11.95 -1.13 -10.45
N PHE A 41 12.30 -2.10 -11.29
CA PHE A 41 13.67 -2.32 -11.77
C PHE A 41 13.71 -2.51 -13.28
N THR A 42 14.72 -1.91 -13.91
CA THR A 42 15.13 -2.18 -15.30
C THR A 42 16.43 -2.97 -15.26
N ILE A 43 16.44 -4.16 -15.87
CA ILE A 43 17.59 -5.06 -15.91
C ILE A 43 18.08 -5.22 -17.34
N LEU A 44 19.36 -4.88 -17.54
CA LEU A 44 20.09 -5.01 -18.79
C LEU A 44 21.31 -5.92 -18.60
N SER A 45 21.85 -6.45 -19.70
CA SER A 45 23.10 -7.23 -19.69
C SER A 45 24.07 -6.75 -20.78
N PRO A 46 24.73 -5.59 -20.61
CA PRO A 46 25.67 -5.06 -21.61
C PRO A 46 26.92 -5.95 -21.82
N GLY A 47 27.18 -6.88 -20.91
CA GLY A 47 28.23 -7.90 -21.00
C GLY A 47 27.92 -9.08 -20.09
N TYR A 48 28.94 -9.76 -19.57
CA TYR A 48 28.82 -10.86 -18.60
C TYR A 48 28.52 -10.36 -17.17
N TYR A 49 27.57 -9.44 -17.06
CA TYR A 49 27.05 -8.89 -15.82
C TYR A 49 25.68 -8.25 -16.08
N TYR A 50 24.90 -8.09 -15.01
CA TYR A 50 23.68 -7.30 -15.02
C TYR A 50 23.96 -5.84 -14.65
N SER A 51 23.34 -4.94 -15.40
CA SER A 51 23.12 -3.55 -14.99
C SER A 51 21.68 -3.41 -14.54
N ILE A 52 21.46 -2.92 -13.32
CA ILE A 52 20.11 -2.75 -12.76
C ILE A 52 19.90 -1.28 -12.41
N ASN A 53 18.90 -0.64 -13.01
CA ASN A 53 18.64 0.80 -12.90
C ASN A 53 19.91 1.65 -13.16
N GLY A 54 20.73 1.23 -14.14
CA GLY A 54 21.99 1.89 -14.51
C GLY A 54 23.19 1.58 -13.59
N GLN A 55 23.01 0.81 -12.51
CA GLN A 55 24.10 0.41 -11.61
C GLN A 55 24.75 -0.91 -12.07
N SER A 56 26.08 -0.99 -12.03
CA SER A 56 26.84 -2.16 -12.48
C SER A 56 28.20 -2.29 -11.78
N PRO A 57 28.81 -3.49 -11.73
CA PRO A 57 28.26 -4.77 -12.18
C PRO A 57 27.47 -5.49 -11.07
N ASN A 58 26.41 -6.21 -11.44
CA ASN A 58 25.64 -7.09 -10.54
C ASN A 58 25.33 -6.46 -9.16
N PRO A 59 24.63 -5.31 -9.10
CA PRO A 59 24.38 -4.64 -7.83
C PRO A 59 23.52 -5.51 -6.89
N THR A 60 23.79 -5.47 -5.60
CA THR A 60 22.90 -6.09 -4.60
C THR A 60 21.56 -5.35 -4.58
N LEU A 61 20.45 -6.08 -4.62
CA LEU A 61 19.12 -5.51 -4.47
C LEU A 61 18.70 -5.53 -3.01
N THR A 62 18.05 -4.46 -2.55
CA THR A 62 17.43 -4.41 -1.23
C THR A 62 15.93 -4.23 -1.41
N LEU A 63 15.17 -5.24 -1.01
CA LEU A 63 13.72 -5.27 -1.16
C LEU A 63 13.03 -5.27 0.20
N VAL A 64 11.87 -4.62 0.28
CA VAL A 64 11.01 -4.67 1.47
C VAL A 64 10.14 -5.92 1.44
N ARG A 65 10.13 -6.68 2.54
CA ARG A 65 9.26 -7.84 2.74
C ARG A 65 7.78 -7.48 2.65
N GLY A 66 6.97 -8.38 2.10
CA GLY A 66 5.53 -8.18 1.91
C GLY A 66 5.16 -7.25 0.76
N ARG A 67 6.13 -6.81 -0.07
CA ARG A 67 5.88 -6.00 -1.26
C ARG A 67 6.04 -6.84 -2.53
N THR A 68 5.28 -6.46 -3.56
CA THR A 68 5.44 -6.94 -4.92
C THR A 68 6.34 -5.99 -5.69
N TYR A 69 7.34 -6.53 -6.37
CA TYR A 69 8.20 -5.80 -7.29
C TYR A 69 8.04 -6.34 -8.70
N THR A 70 8.17 -5.44 -9.67
CA THR A 70 8.20 -5.72 -11.10
C THR A 70 9.58 -5.41 -11.66
N LEU A 71 10.10 -6.34 -12.44
CA LEU A 71 11.45 -6.31 -13.00
C LEU A 71 11.33 -6.37 -14.52
N ALA A 72 11.57 -5.25 -15.21
CA ALA A 72 11.62 -5.20 -16.66
C ALA A 72 12.97 -5.75 -17.15
N ILE A 73 12.92 -6.89 -17.83
CA ILE A 73 14.09 -7.60 -18.33
C ILE A 73 14.28 -7.25 -19.81
N SER A 74 15.47 -6.76 -20.15
CA SER A 74 15.94 -6.58 -21.52
C SER A 74 17.41 -6.95 -21.58
N THR A 75 17.67 -8.25 -21.55
CA THR A 75 19.01 -8.83 -21.55
C THR A 75 19.24 -9.60 -22.85
N SER A 76 20.49 -9.99 -23.11
CA SER A 76 20.79 -10.88 -24.22
C SER A 76 20.09 -12.23 -24.04
N ALA A 77 19.75 -12.90 -25.13
CA ALA A 77 19.15 -14.25 -25.10
C ALA A 77 20.04 -15.28 -24.37
N ILE A 78 21.36 -15.03 -24.30
CA ILE A 78 22.31 -15.87 -23.55
C ILE A 78 22.51 -15.43 -22.09
N HIS A 79 21.81 -14.38 -21.65
CA HIS A 79 21.86 -13.81 -20.30
C HIS A 79 20.48 -13.76 -19.63
N PRO A 80 19.74 -14.88 -19.52
CA PRO A 80 18.44 -14.87 -18.86
C PRO A 80 18.56 -14.57 -17.37
N PHE A 81 17.72 -13.65 -16.87
CA PHE A 81 17.68 -13.26 -15.46
C PHE A 81 16.77 -14.20 -14.67
N GLU A 82 17.33 -14.83 -13.65
CA GLU A 82 16.62 -15.76 -12.77
C GLU A 82 16.76 -15.34 -11.31
N ILE A 83 15.64 -15.30 -10.58
CA ILE A 83 15.62 -15.17 -9.12
C ILE A 83 15.61 -16.57 -8.50
N LEU A 84 16.59 -16.86 -7.63
CA LEU A 84 16.71 -18.14 -6.94
C LEU A 84 16.06 -18.10 -5.55
N GLY A 85 15.46 -19.24 -5.15
CA GLY A 85 14.85 -19.41 -3.83
C GLY A 85 13.48 -18.76 -3.65
N GLY A 86 12.98 -18.01 -4.64
CA GLY A 86 11.66 -17.37 -4.58
C GLY A 86 10.48 -18.32 -4.79
N GLY A 87 10.69 -19.48 -5.44
CA GLY A 87 9.66 -20.50 -5.68
C GLY A 87 8.43 -19.94 -6.39
N THR A 88 7.25 -20.27 -5.88
CA THR A 88 5.95 -19.81 -6.43
C THR A 88 5.70 -18.30 -6.27
N ASN A 89 6.57 -17.58 -5.55
CA ASN A 89 6.44 -16.14 -5.38
C ASN A 89 7.02 -15.33 -6.56
N VAL A 90 7.71 -16.00 -7.50
CA VAL A 90 8.29 -15.37 -8.69
C VAL A 90 7.52 -15.83 -9.92
N ILE A 91 6.96 -14.89 -10.67
CA ILE A 91 6.19 -15.13 -11.89
C ILE A 91 7.04 -14.73 -13.10
N ASN A 92 7.00 -15.55 -14.16
CA ASN A 92 7.77 -15.36 -15.41
C ASN A 92 9.30 -15.36 -15.21
N ASN A 93 9.79 -16.18 -14.28
CA ASN A 93 11.21 -16.24 -13.93
C ASN A 93 12.09 -16.82 -15.06
N ASN A 94 13.41 -16.58 -14.99
CA ASN A 94 14.42 -17.11 -15.92
C ASN A 94 14.13 -16.75 -17.38
N ILE A 95 14.06 -15.45 -17.67
CA ILE A 95 13.76 -14.89 -19.00
C ILE A 95 14.83 -13.89 -19.43
N SER A 96 14.97 -13.68 -20.74
CA SER A 96 15.85 -12.62 -21.30
C SER A 96 15.09 -11.35 -21.74
N SER A 97 13.77 -11.42 -21.85
CA SER A 97 12.94 -10.29 -22.26
C SER A 97 11.55 -10.38 -21.63
N GLY A 98 11.02 -9.26 -21.13
CA GLY A 98 9.66 -9.18 -20.58
C GLY A 98 9.65 -8.67 -19.15
N THR A 99 8.73 -9.15 -18.32
CA THR A 99 8.61 -8.72 -16.93
C THR A 99 8.56 -9.92 -15.99
N ILE A 100 9.44 -9.91 -15.00
CA ILE A 100 9.36 -10.77 -13.82
C ILE A 100 8.59 -10.03 -12.73
N THR A 101 7.65 -10.73 -12.09
CA THR A 101 6.97 -10.22 -10.88
C THR A 101 7.44 -11.03 -9.69
N PHE A 102 7.96 -10.36 -8.65
CA PHE A 102 8.38 -11.01 -7.42
C PHE A 102 7.58 -10.50 -6.22
N ASN A 103 6.78 -11.39 -5.64
CA ASN A 103 6.05 -11.15 -4.39
C ASN A 103 6.96 -11.50 -3.20
N VAL A 104 7.66 -10.52 -2.62
CA VAL A 104 8.61 -10.79 -1.53
C VAL A 104 7.83 -11.27 -0.29
N PRO A 105 8.08 -12.49 0.22
CA PRO A 105 7.40 -13.00 1.40
C PRO A 105 7.63 -12.12 2.65
N THR A 106 6.75 -12.26 3.64
CA THR A 106 6.84 -11.51 4.91
C THR A 106 7.90 -12.07 5.87
N ASN A 107 8.29 -13.35 5.73
CA ASN A 107 9.31 -13.98 6.56
C ASN A 107 10.71 -13.44 6.25
N ALA A 108 11.59 -13.44 7.25
CA ALA A 108 12.96 -13.00 7.08
C ALA A 108 13.76 -14.03 6.27
N ALA A 109 13.94 -13.76 4.98
CA ALA A 109 14.76 -14.57 4.07
C ALA A 109 15.45 -13.67 3.04
N ASN A 110 16.67 -14.04 2.63
CA ASN A 110 17.37 -13.40 1.53
C ASN A 110 17.40 -14.35 0.32
N TYR A 111 17.55 -13.77 -0.86
CA TYR A 111 17.56 -14.48 -2.13
C TYR A 111 18.81 -14.11 -2.92
N SER A 112 18.92 -14.66 -4.13
CA SER A 112 19.90 -14.24 -5.12
C SER A 112 19.24 -14.13 -6.48
N TYR A 113 19.88 -13.40 -7.38
CA TYR A 113 19.59 -13.50 -8.80
C TYR A 113 20.84 -13.96 -9.54
N ILE A 114 20.64 -14.62 -10.67
CA ILE A 114 21.72 -15.21 -11.47
C ILE A 114 21.39 -15.16 -12.96
N CYS A 115 22.42 -15.19 -13.79
CA CYS A 115 22.34 -15.67 -15.16
C CYS A 115 22.36 -17.19 -15.13
N SER A 116 21.25 -17.84 -15.49
CA SER A 116 21.17 -19.31 -15.43
C SER A 116 22.15 -20.03 -16.37
N ILE A 117 22.64 -19.33 -17.40
CA ILE A 117 23.64 -19.85 -18.37
C ILE A 117 25.08 -19.61 -17.91
N HIS A 118 25.45 -18.40 -17.46
CA HIS A 118 26.84 -17.99 -17.21
C HIS A 118 27.19 -17.77 -15.73
N GLY A 119 26.21 -17.92 -14.83
CA GLY A 119 26.45 -17.94 -13.38
C GLY A 119 26.73 -16.60 -12.71
N PHE A 120 26.86 -15.50 -13.46
CA PHE A 120 27.02 -14.18 -12.85
C PHE A 120 25.72 -13.68 -12.21
N GLY A 121 25.82 -12.94 -11.11
CA GLY A 121 24.66 -12.48 -10.35
C GLY A 121 25.05 -11.90 -9.00
N ALA A 122 24.06 -11.61 -8.16
CA ALA A 122 24.31 -11.10 -6.81
C ALA A 122 23.17 -11.45 -5.83
N LYS A 123 23.26 -10.92 -4.62
CA LYS A 123 22.28 -11.12 -3.56
C LYS A 123 21.08 -10.18 -3.71
N ILE A 124 19.95 -10.65 -3.21
CA ILE A 124 18.76 -9.87 -2.90
C ILE A 124 18.58 -9.92 -1.39
N LEU A 125 18.81 -8.79 -0.74
CA LEU A 125 18.59 -8.62 0.69
C LEU A 125 17.14 -8.21 0.93
N THR A 126 16.48 -8.80 1.93
CA THR A 126 15.15 -8.37 2.35
C THR A 126 15.15 -7.71 3.72
N VAL A 127 14.57 -6.52 3.77
CA VAL A 127 14.40 -5.73 5.00
C VAL A 127 12.95 -5.79 5.45
N PRO A 128 12.67 -5.73 6.77
CA PRO A 128 11.30 -5.58 7.23
C PRO A 128 10.70 -4.28 6.66
N PRO A 129 9.36 -4.20 6.53
CA PRO A 129 8.71 -2.92 6.29
C PRO A 129 9.13 -1.91 7.38
N PRO A 130 9.20 -0.60 7.05
CA PRO A 130 9.45 0.42 8.05
C PRO A 130 8.40 0.28 9.17
N PRO A 131 8.78 0.48 10.45
CA PRO A 131 7.84 0.40 11.54
C PRO A 131 6.70 1.42 11.32
N PRO A 132 5.46 1.11 11.74
CA PRO A 132 4.40 2.09 11.79
C PRO A 132 4.88 3.36 12.50
N PRO A 133 4.52 4.56 12.02
CA PRO A 133 4.89 5.77 12.71
C PRO A 133 4.17 5.83 14.07
N THR A 134 4.82 6.44 15.05
CA THR A 134 4.23 6.63 16.38
C THR A 134 3.13 7.70 16.30
N VAL A 135 1.88 7.27 16.43
CA VAL A 135 0.74 8.18 16.61
C VAL A 135 0.52 8.41 18.10
N GLN A 136 0.71 9.64 18.56
CA GLN A 136 0.42 10.05 19.93
C GLN A 136 -0.84 10.90 19.95
N ILE A 137 -1.70 10.67 20.93
CA ILE A 137 -2.82 11.57 21.23
C ILE A 137 -2.25 12.71 22.04
N LEU A 138 -2.30 13.92 21.48
CA LEU A 138 -1.79 15.13 22.12
C LEU A 138 -2.87 15.81 22.96
N ASN A 139 -4.11 15.81 22.44
CA ASN A 139 -5.26 16.40 23.12
C ASN A 139 -6.54 15.69 22.73
N LEU A 140 -7.48 15.62 23.67
CA LEU A 140 -8.84 15.16 23.46
C LEU A 140 -9.79 16.11 24.17
N SER A 141 -10.59 16.87 23.42
CA SER A 141 -11.56 17.80 23.99
C SER A 141 -12.98 17.46 23.55
N MET A 142 -13.93 17.65 24.46
CA MET A 142 -15.34 17.39 24.23
C MET A 142 -16.16 18.65 24.50
N GLY A 143 -16.67 19.25 23.44
CA GLY A 143 -17.54 20.43 23.48
C GLY A 143 -18.77 20.22 22.62
N THR A 144 -19.01 21.13 21.67
CA THR A 144 -20.01 20.94 20.60
C THR A 144 -19.64 19.77 19.68
N ASN A 145 -18.34 19.55 19.52
CA ASN A 145 -17.73 18.45 18.78
C ASN A 145 -16.74 17.71 19.69
N LEU A 146 -16.42 16.47 19.31
CA LEU A 146 -15.21 15.82 19.80
C LEU A 146 -14.04 16.29 18.93
N VAL A 147 -13.02 16.87 19.53
CA VAL A 147 -11.80 17.27 18.82
C VAL A 147 -10.65 16.43 19.34
N LEU A 148 -10.03 15.68 18.42
CA LEU A 148 -8.86 14.85 18.69
C LEU A 148 -7.65 15.46 17.97
N THR A 149 -6.63 15.84 18.74
CA THR A 149 -5.35 16.26 18.21
C THR A 149 -4.35 15.12 18.37
N SER A 150 -3.74 14.66 17.28
CA SER A 150 -2.67 13.66 17.30
C SER A 150 -1.39 14.17 16.66
N THR A 151 -0.28 13.47 16.86
CA THR A 151 0.86 13.61 15.95
C THR A 151 0.39 13.28 14.54
N GLY A 152 0.78 14.12 13.59
CA GLY A 152 0.32 14.01 12.23
C GLY A 152 1.31 13.19 11.40
N THR A 153 0.80 12.18 10.74
CA THR A 153 1.53 11.47 9.70
C THR A 153 0.63 11.49 8.48
N ASN A 154 1.13 11.97 7.35
CA ASN A 154 0.38 12.14 6.10
C ASN A 154 -0.19 10.83 5.53
N THR A 155 0.16 9.69 6.12
CA THR A 155 -0.29 8.35 5.70
C THR A 155 -1.14 7.63 6.75
N TRP A 156 -1.37 8.18 7.95
CA TRP A 156 -2.23 7.56 8.97
C TRP A 156 -3.33 8.50 9.45
N GLY A 157 -4.52 7.94 9.59
CA GLY A 157 -5.69 8.58 10.16
C GLY A 157 -5.98 8.08 11.58
N VAL A 158 -6.62 8.94 12.37
CA VAL A 158 -7.19 8.58 13.66
C VAL A 158 -8.71 8.55 13.56
N PHE A 159 -9.30 7.42 13.97
CA PHE A 159 -10.72 7.15 13.83
C PHE A 159 -11.30 6.92 15.23
N PRO A 160 -11.92 7.94 15.83
CA PRO A 160 -12.54 7.80 17.13
C PRO A 160 -13.87 7.04 17.03
N GLU A 161 -14.13 6.19 18.02
CA GLU A 161 -15.36 5.43 18.18
C GLU A 161 -15.88 5.64 19.60
N TYR A 162 -17.19 5.51 19.79
CA TYR A 162 -17.81 5.68 21.10
C TYR A 162 -18.72 4.52 21.49
N SER A 163 -18.93 4.38 22.80
CA SER A 163 -19.93 3.51 23.40
C SER A 163 -20.53 4.19 24.63
N THR A 164 -21.76 3.83 24.99
CA THR A 164 -22.40 4.22 26.25
C THR A 164 -22.42 3.07 27.26
N ASN A 165 -21.89 1.91 26.90
CA ASN A 165 -21.90 0.72 27.72
C ASN A 165 -20.61 -0.11 27.52
N LEU A 166 -19.70 -0.07 28.49
CA LEU A 166 -18.46 -0.86 28.47
C LEU A 166 -18.68 -2.37 28.63
N SER A 167 -19.84 -2.81 29.11
CA SER A 167 -20.18 -4.25 29.15
C SER A 167 -20.57 -4.81 27.78
N SER A 168 -20.80 -3.94 26.79
CA SER A 168 -21.08 -4.31 25.41
C SER A 168 -19.80 -4.29 24.56
N THR A 169 -19.77 -5.12 23.52
CA THR A 169 -18.74 -5.08 22.48
C THR A 169 -19.08 -4.12 21.34
N ASN A 170 -20.24 -3.45 21.39
CA ASN A 170 -20.67 -2.51 20.35
C ASN A 170 -19.97 -1.16 20.53
N TRP A 171 -19.32 -0.72 19.47
CA TRP A 171 -18.69 0.59 19.35
C TRP A 171 -19.16 1.23 18.04
N PHE A 172 -19.54 2.50 18.12
CA PHE A 172 -20.08 3.25 17.00
C PHE A 172 -18.99 4.20 16.48
N ALA A 173 -18.78 4.20 15.17
CA ALA A 173 -17.87 5.15 14.54
C ALA A 173 -18.41 6.57 14.68
N LEU A 174 -17.53 7.50 15.05
CA LEU A 174 -17.86 8.92 14.98
C LEU A 174 -17.62 9.43 13.55
N THR A 175 -18.60 10.12 12.99
CA THR A 175 -18.45 10.77 11.69
C THR A 175 -17.42 11.89 11.79
N VAL A 176 -16.30 11.72 11.08
CA VAL A 176 -15.28 12.76 10.91
C VAL A 176 -15.84 13.85 10.01
N GLN A 177 -15.99 15.06 10.53
CA GLN A 177 -16.48 16.22 9.80
C GLN A 177 -15.35 16.89 9.03
N THR A 178 -14.19 17.05 9.67
CA THR A 178 -12.99 17.59 9.04
C THR A 178 -11.73 17.03 9.71
N ASN A 179 -10.66 16.96 8.94
CA ASN A 179 -9.33 16.54 9.37
C ASN A 179 -8.34 17.59 8.86
N GLN A 180 -7.62 18.25 9.77
CA GLN A 180 -6.71 19.34 9.44
C GLN A 180 -5.29 18.97 9.86
N TYR A 181 -4.37 18.99 8.90
CA TYR A 181 -2.94 18.80 9.16
C TYR A 181 -2.23 20.15 9.14
N ALA A 182 -1.61 20.53 10.25
CA ALA A 182 -0.80 21.73 10.37
C ALA A 182 0.32 21.52 11.38
N ASN A 183 1.52 22.05 11.11
CA ASN A 183 2.66 22.04 12.04
C ASN A 183 2.99 20.67 12.66
N GLY A 184 2.84 19.58 11.89
CA GLY A 184 3.16 18.22 12.36
C GLY A 184 2.08 17.57 13.23
N THR A 185 0.91 18.18 13.39
CA THR A 185 -0.24 17.59 14.09
C THR A 185 -1.40 17.37 13.13
N ASN A 186 -2.27 16.42 13.51
CA ASN A 186 -3.54 16.20 12.84
C ASN A 186 -4.68 16.49 13.83
N GLU A 187 -5.58 17.41 13.47
CA GLU A 187 -6.79 17.73 14.22
C GLU A 187 -8.00 17.12 13.53
N THR A 188 -8.59 16.11 14.17
CA THR A 188 -9.78 15.41 13.72
C THR A 188 -10.98 15.93 14.48
N PHE A 189 -11.91 16.55 13.76
CA PHE A 189 -13.17 17.06 14.30
C PHE A 189 -14.27 16.07 13.99
N CYS A 190 -14.93 15.58 15.02
CA CYS A 190 -16.04 14.65 14.91
C CYS A 190 -17.30 15.22 15.55
N GLY A 191 -18.46 14.80 15.06
CA GLY A 191 -19.72 15.12 15.73
C GLY A 191 -19.71 14.66 17.20
N ARG A 192 -20.41 15.38 18.07
CA ARG A 192 -20.51 14.99 19.48
C ARG A 192 -21.26 13.66 19.62
N PRO A 193 -20.66 12.64 20.28
CA PRO A 193 -21.37 11.40 20.58
C PRO A 193 -22.59 11.64 21.46
N ILE A 194 -23.65 10.88 21.20
CA ILE A 194 -24.91 10.94 21.96
C ILE A 194 -24.88 9.91 23.09
N GLY A 195 -25.33 10.30 24.27
CA GLY A 195 -25.50 9.40 25.43
C GLY A 195 -24.74 9.84 26.67
N ASN A 196 -24.94 9.12 27.76
CA ASN A 196 -24.26 9.29 29.05
C ASN A 196 -24.39 7.99 29.88
N PRO A 197 -23.30 7.39 30.41
CA PRO A 197 -21.89 7.77 30.25
C PRO A 197 -21.40 7.64 28.80
N LEU A 198 -20.27 8.28 28.49
CA LEU A 198 -19.60 8.20 27.20
C LEU A 198 -18.20 7.63 27.36
N TYR A 199 -17.88 6.64 26.54
CA TYR A 199 -16.58 6.01 26.46
C TYR A 199 -16.04 6.18 25.05
N ILE A 200 -14.80 6.64 24.94
CA ILE A 200 -14.13 6.88 23.66
C ILE A 200 -12.97 5.91 23.53
N ARG A 201 -12.83 5.32 22.33
CA ARG A 201 -11.59 4.65 21.91
C ARG A 201 -11.14 5.23 20.59
N ILE A 202 -9.83 5.18 20.34
CA ILE A 202 -9.23 5.76 19.16
C ILE A 202 -8.44 4.66 18.45
N ARG A 203 -8.70 4.49 17.16
CA ARG A 203 -7.92 3.61 16.28
C ARG A 203 -7.02 4.45 15.39
N ALA A 204 -5.73 4.18 15.40
CA ALA A 204 -4.81 4.67 14.37
C ALA A 204 -4.65 3.60 13.29
N GLN A 205 -4.80 3.98 12.02
CA GLN A 205 -4.59 3.09 10.88
C GLN A 205 -4.06 3.87 9.68
N GLN A 206 -3.34 3.18 8.80
CA GLN A 206 -2.91 3.75 7.53
C GLN A 206 -4.14 4.08 6.67
N ASN A 207 -4.12 5.25 6.01
CA ASN A 207 -5.18 5.69 5.09
C ASN A 207 -5.22 4.84 3.81
#